data_AF-A0A9W3A273-F1
#
_entry.id   AF-A0A9W3A273-F1
#
_cell.length_a   1.000
_cell.length_b   1.000
_cell.length_c   1.000
_cell.angle_alpha   90.00
_cell.angle_beta   90.00
_cell.angle_gamma   90.00
#
_symmetry.space_group_name_H-M   'P 1'
#
loop_
_entity.id
_entity.type
_entity.pdbx_description
1 polymer ?
#
loop_
_entity_poly.entity_id
_entity_poly.type
_entity_poly.pdbx_seq_one_letter_code
_entity_poly.pdbx_strand_id
1 'polypeptide(L)'
;MFYQTEVMASPSPKYKLYYFNFRGRGELIRLLLHTAQVEFIDHRVQPSDWPELKPNTPEGHVPFLEVDGVQYGESLPLARYLAKKYNLMGDTELDQLNADIILNYVDQLRLDYVRFKTDSLLTPEQKLSIADLAVADVLDTFIKENPSVLNSYPSLSDHKAMVMGLPQLSNYLSCRPDTKL
;
A
#
# COMPACT_ATOMS: atom_id res chain seq x y z
N MET A 1 -28.30 -26.95 22.36
CA MET A 1 -27.97 -25.63 22.94
C MET A 1 -26.61 -25.25 22.38
N PHE A 2 -26.58 -24.48 21.30
CA PHE A 2 -25.34 -24.06 20.63
C PHE A 2 -24.84 -22.80 21.33
N TYR A 3 -23.63 -22.83 21.89
CA TYR A 3 -22.97 -21.64 22.39
C TYR A 3 -22.49 -20.82 21.19
N GLN A 4 -23.17 -19.70 20.97
CA GLN A 4 -22.73 -18.65 20.07
C GLN A 4 -21.68 -17.84 20.86
N THR A 5 -20.40 -18.16 20.63
CA THR A 5 -19.31 -17.33 21.14
C THR A 5 -19.31 -16.01 20.37
N GLU A 6 -19.84 -14.95 20.98
CA GLU A 6 -19.53 -13.59 20.57
C GLU A 6 -18.02 -13.39 20.72
N VAL A 7 -17.33 -13.31 19.59
CA VAL A 7 -15.96 -12.80 19.54
C VAL A 7 -16.05 -11.32 19.89
N MET A 8 -15.78 -10.96 21.14
CA MET A 8 -15.59 -9.56 21.51
C MET A 8 -14.41 -9.03 20.69
N ALA A 9 -14.70 -8.19 19.69
CA ALA A 9 -13.69 -7.50 18.91
C ALA A 9 -12.81 -6.70 19.88
N SER A 10 -11.52 -7.04 19.94
CA SER A 10 -10.53 -6.21 20.61
C SER A 10 -10.58 -4.83 19.95
N PRO A 11 -10.48 -3.72 20.70
CA PRO A 11 -10.47 -2.40 20.08
C PRO A 11 -9.33 -2.34 19.06
N SER A 12 -9.67 -2.01 17.81
CA SER A 12 -8.66 -1.82 16.77
C SER A 12 -7.61 -0.82 17.27
N PRO A 13 -6.32 -1.11 17.08
CA PRO A 13 -5.25 -0.18 17.48
C PRO A 13 -5.45 1.17 16.78
N LYS A 14 -5.07 2.25 17.47
CA LYS A 14 -5.15 3.59 16.90
C LYS A 14 -3.98 3.80 15.96
N TYR A 15 -4.26 3.81 14.66
CA TYR A 15 -3.26 4.10 13.64
C TYR A 15 -3.25 5.57 13.25
N LYS A 16 -2.04 6.12 13.10
CA LYS A 16 -1.81 7.39 12.42
C LYS A 16 -0.63 7.27 11.48
N LEU A 17 -0.89 7.39 10.19
CA LEU A 17 0.13 7.38 9.14
C LEU A 17 0.63 8.81 8.93
N TYR A 18 1.94 9.00 8.96
CA TYR A 18 2.58 10.26 8.62
C TYR A 18 3.30 10.12 7.29
N TYR A 19 2.89 10.90 6.30
CA TYR A 19 3.57 10.99 5.02
C TYR A 19 3.27 12.33 4.35
N PHE A 20 4.01 12.70 3.30
CA PHE A 20 3.70 13.89 2.53
C PHE A 20 2.35 13.77 1.79
N ASN A 21 1.83 14.91 1.35
CA ASN A 21 0.61 14.98 0.54
C ASN A 21 0.84 14.56 -0.93
N PHE A 22 1.34 13.34 -1.13
CA PHE A 22 1.43 12.63 -2.40
C PHE A 22 1.43 11.11 -2.13
N ARG A 23 1.37 10.28 -3.17
CA ARG A 23 1.26 8.81 -3.01
C ARG A 23 2.56 8.20 -2.51
N GLY A 24 3.56 8.12 -3.37
CA GLY A 24 4.93 7.68 -3.06
C GLY A 24 5.02 6.41 -2.20
N ARG A 25 5.97 6.37 -1.25
CA ARG A 25 6.17 5.23 -0.34
C ARG A 25 5.04 5.06 0.69
N GLY A 26 4.21 6.09 0.91
CA GLY A 26 3.09 6.03 1.85
C GLY A 26 1.84 5.35 1.30
N GLU A 27 1.67 5.30 -0.03
CA GLU A 27 0.41 4.85 -0.63
C GLU A 27 0.09 3.38 -0.35
N LEU A 28 1.10 2.50 -0.35
CA LEU A 28 0.88 1.08 -0.06
C LEU A 28 0.27 0.87 1.33
N ILE A 29 0.67 1.67 2.32
CA ILE A 29 0.11 1.63 3.68
C ILE A 29 -1.35 2.11 3.66
N ARG A 30 -1.67 3.18 2.93
CA ARG A 30 -3.05 3.67 2.77
C ARG A 30 -3.94 2.61 2.14
N LEU A 31 -3.49 1.98 1.05
CA LEU A 31 -4.23 0.93 0.36
C LEU A 31 -4.52 -0.24 1.29
N LEU A 32 -3.52 -0.72 2.05
CA LEU A 32 -3.73 -1.80 3.02
C LEU A 32 -4.77 -1.47 4.10
N LEU A 33 -4.69 -0.28 4.71
CA LEU A 33 -5.63 0.13 5.75
C LEU A 33 -7.05 0.29 5.20
N HIS A 34 -7.20 0.85 4.00
CA HIS A 34 -8.51 0.96 3.34
C HIS A 34 -9.07 -0.41 2.91
N THR A 35 -8.25 -1.29 2.33
CA THR A 35 -8.67 -2.67 1.97
C THR A 35 -9.11 -3.45 3.19
N ALA A 36 -8.40 -3.30 4.32
CA ALA A 36 -8.77 -3.91 5.59
C ALA A 36 -9.96 -3.22 6.30
N GLN A 37 -10.48 -2.11 5.74
CA GLN A 37 -11.54 -1.29 6.33
C GLN A 37 -11.23 -0.85 7.77
N VAL A 38 -9.96 -0.48 8.00
CA VAL A 38 -9.46 -0.03 9.29
C VAL A 38 -9.46 1.50 9.31
N GLU A 39 -10.10 2.07 10.32
CA GLU A 39 -10.01 3.51 10.57
C GLU A 39 -8.59 3.90 11.00
N PHE A 40 -8.09 4.98 10.41
CA PHE A 40 -6.78 5.54 10.73
C PHE A 40 -6.77 7.04 10.44
N ILE A 41 -5.79 7.74 11.03
CA ILE A 41 -5.52 9.14 10.72
C ILE A 41 -4.46 9.20 9.63
N ASP A 42 -4.82 9.70 8.44
CA ASP A 42 -3.87 10.02 7.35
C ASP A 42 -3.30 11.44 7.56
N HIS A 43 -2.23 11.55 8.34
CA HIS A 43 -1.57 12.82 8.62
C HIS A 43 -0.64 13.22 7.47
N ARG A 44 -1.13 14.11 6.61
CA ARG A 44 -0.42 14.62 5.44
C ARG A 44 0.49 15.80 5.79
N VAL A 45 1.78 15.51 5.96
CA VAL A 45 2.82 16.48 6.32
C VAL A 45 2.96 17.52 5.21
N GLN A 46 2.87 18.80 5.56
CA GLN A 46 3.18 19.89 4.63
C GLN A 46 4.70 20.07 4.51
N PRO A 47 5.22 20.43 3.33
CA PRO A 47 6.66 20.70 3.18
C PRO A 47 7.20 21.76 4.14
N SER A 48 6.37 22.74 4.53
CA SER A 48 6.71 23.77 5.52
C SER A 48 6.97 23.22 6.92
N ASP A 49 6.29 22.14 7.28
CA ASP A 49 6.31 21.56 8.64
C ASP A 49 7.44 20.53 8.77
N TRP A 50 7.98 20.07 7.63
CA TRP A 50 9.00 19.02 7.58
C TRP A 50 10.29 19.35 8.35
N PRO A 51 10.87 20.57 8.27
CA PRO A 51 12.09 20.89 9.00
C PRO A 51 11.94 20.73 10.52
N GLU A 52 10.77 21.03 11.06
CA GLU A 52 10.46 20.90 12.50
C GLU A 52 10.10 19.46 12.88
N LEU A 53 9.40 18.74 12.00
CA LEU A 53 8.99 17.37 12.25
C LEU A 53 10.16 16.37 12.16
N LYS A 54 11.07 16.54 11.19
CA LYS A 54 12.13 15.58 10.85
C LYS A 54 12.98 15.09 12.04
N PRO A 55 13.43 15.93 12.99
CA PRO A 55 14.21 15.48 14.14
C PRO A 55 13.45 14.51 15.06
N ASN A 56 12.12 14.52 14.99
CA ASN A 56 11.23 13.73 15.84
C ASN A 56 10.64 12.51 15.13
N THR A 57 11.08 12.20 13.90
CA THR A 57 10.61 11.00 13.18
C THR A 57 11.57 9.83 13.38
N PRO A 58 11.09 8.57 13.22
CA PRO A 58 11.96 7.42 13.13
C PRO A 58 13.00 7.63 12.03
N GLU A 59 14.27 7.62 12.43
CA GLU A 59 15.43 7.70 11.53
C GLU A 59 15.45 8.95 10.61
N GLY A 60 14.68 9.99 10.92
CA GLY A 60 14.62 11.20 10.10
C GLY A 60 13.89 11.03 8.75
N HIS A 61 13.06 9.99 8.60
CA HIS A 61 12.34 9.67 7.37
C HIS A 61 10.81 9.61 7.53
N VAL A 62 10.12 9.69 6.39
CA VAL A 62 8.70 9.35 6.21
C VAL A 62 8.60 8.38 5.01
N PRO A 63 7.63 7.44 4.96
CA PRO A 63 6.51 7.29 5.89
C PRO A 63 6.90 6.62 7.20
N PHE A 64 6.13 6.94 8.24
CA PHE A 64 6.10 6.16 9.48
C PHE A 64 4.66 6.00 9.97
N LEU A 65 4.41 4.92 10.72
CA LEU A 65 3.12 4.60 11.30
C LEU A 65 3.21 4.68 12.82
N GLU A 66 2.31 5.43 13.42
CA GLU A 66 2.07 5.41 14.86
C GLU A 66 1.03 4.34 15.18
N VAL A 67 1.37 3.40 16.07
CA VAL A 67 0.51 2.33 16.56
C VAL A 67 0.38 2.49 18.06
N ASP A 68 -0.80 2.90 18.52
CA ASP A 68 -1.09 3.14 19.94
C ASP A 68 -0.06 4.09 20.62
N GLY A 69 0.35 5.13 19.88
CA GLY A 69 1.30 6.14 20.34
C GLY A 69 2.78 5.81 20.11
N VAL A 70 3.11 4.62 19.62
CA VAL A 70 4.51 4.22 19.31
C VAL A 70 4.78 4.35 17.81
N GLN A 71 5.86 5.02 17.44
CA GLN A 71 6.22 5.27 16.05
C GLN A 71 7.15 4.19 15.47
N TYR A 72 6.84 3.75 14.26
CA TYR A 72 7.63 2.77 13.49
C TYR A 72 7.86 3.28 12.07
N GLY A 73 9.12 3.28 11.62
CA GLY A 73 9.52 3.68 10.27
C GLY A 73 9.54 2.53 9.26
N GLU A 74 10.04 2.84 8.06
CA GLU A 74 10.24 1.92 6.93
C GLU A 74 8.96 1.38 6.26
N SER A 75 8.69 1.83 5.03
CA SER A 75 7.42 1.57 4.35
C SER A 75 7.10 0.10 4.13
N LEU A 76 8.09 -0.72 3.73
CA LEU A 76 7.85 -2.14 3.44
C LEU A 76 7.64 -2.98 4.70
N PRO A 77 8.45 -2.87 5.77
CA PRO A 77 8.17 -3.51 7.05
C PRO A 77 6.78 -3.18 7.60
N LEU A 78 6.38 -1.89 7.57
CA LEU A 78 5.05 -1.44 7.99
C LEU A 78 3.95 -2.10 7.15
N ALA A 79 4.12 -2.13 5.83
CA ALA A 79 3.15 -2.73 4.93
C ALA A 79 3.01 -4.25 5.17
N ARG A 80 4.11 -4.97 5.40
CA ARG A 80 4.09 -6.40 5.78
C ARG A 80 3.41 -6.63 7.13
N TYR A 81 3.65 -5.77 8.12
CA TYR A 81 2.99 -5.83 9.42
C TYR A 81 1.47 -5.76 9.27
N LEU A 82 0.97 -4.75 8.54
CA LEU A 82 -0.46 -4.57 8.30
C LEU A 82 -1.04 -5.72 7.47
N ALA A 83 -0.36 -6.13 6.41
CA ALA A 83 -0.82 -7.23 5.58
C ALA A 83 -0.94 -8.55 6.37
N LYS A 84 0.02 -8.87 7.25
CA LYS A 84 -0.10 -10.04 8.14
C LYS A 84 -1.26 -9.89 9.12
N LYS A 85 -1.39 -8.72 9.75
CA LYS A 85 -2.42 -8.44 10.74
C LYS A 85 -3.84 -8.55 10.18
N TYR A 86 -4.02 -8.21 8.91
CA TYR A 86 -5.32 -8.20 8.23
C TYR A 86 -5.49 -9.32 7.20
N ASN A 87 -4.63 -10.34 7.23
CA ASN A 87 -4.71 -11.52 6.35
C ASN A 87 -4.68 -11.18 4.84
N LEU A 88 -3.79 -10.27 4.45
CA LEU A 88 -3.57 -9.78 3.08
C LEU A 88 -2.20 -10.20 2.50
N MET A 89 -1.51 -11.15 3.15
CA MET A 89 -0.25 -11.72 2.65
C MET A 89 -0.43 -12.95 1.74
N GLY A 90 -1.64 -13.48 1.61
CA GLY A 90 -1.91 -14.78 0.98
C GLY A 90 -2.11 -15.90 2.00
N ASP A 91 -2.74 -16.99 1.55
CA ASP A 91 -3.29 -18.02 2.45
C ASP A 91 -2.24 -19.11 2.81
N THR A 92 -1.22 -19.33 1.97
CA THR A 92 -0.15 -20.31 2.19
C THR A 92 1.23 -19.67 2.36
N GLU A 93 2.20 -20.40 2.94
CA GLU A 93 3.58 -19.91 3.05
C GLU A 93 4.19 -19.55 1.69
N LEU A 94 3.83 -20.27 0.63
CA LEU A 94 4.28 -19.98 -0.73
C LEU A 94 3.62 -18.70 -1.30
N ASP A 95 2.35 -18.44 -0.98
CA ASP A 95 1.69 -17.19 -1.37
C ASP A 95 2.36 -15.99 -0.68
N GLN A 96 2.68 -16.12 0.60
CA GLN A 96 3.37 -15.07 1.36
C GLN A 96 4.79 -14.82 0.83
N LEU A 97 5.51 -15.88 0.46
CA LEU A 97 6.80 -15.77 -0.20
C LEU A 97 6.68 -15.05 -1.56
N ASN A 98 5.68 -15.41 -2.36
CA ASN A 98 5.43 -14.78 -3.65
C ASN A 98 5.08 -13.29 -3.48
N ALA A 99 4.25 -12.95 -2.50
CA ALA A 99 3.94 -11.56 -2.15
C ALA A 99 5.21 -10.78 -1.76
N ASP A 100 6.07 -11.37 -0.94
CA ASP A 100 7.34 -10.76 -0.53
C ASP A 100 8.31 -10.57 -1.71
N ILE A 101 8.37 -11.53 -2.62
CA ILE A 101 9.15 -11.46 -3.86
C ILE A 101 8.64 -10.32 -4.73
N ILE A 102 7.32 -10.21 -4.94
CA ILE A 102 6.74 -9.14 -5.76
C ILE A 102 6.94 -7.77 -5.10
N LEU A 103 6.75 -7.66 -3.78
CA LEU A 103 7.04 -6.40 -3.05
C LEU A 103 8.48 -5.94 -3.27
N ASN A 104 9.44 -6.87 -3.20
CA ASN A 104 10.82 -6.56 -3.50
C ASN A 104 11.01 -6.11 -4.94
N TYR A 105 10.37 -6.77 -5.92
CA TYR A 105 10.43 -6.33 -7.31
C TYR A 105 9.74 -5.00 -7.56
N VAL A 106 8.65 -4.68 -6.86
CA VAL A 106 7.96 -3.39 -6.98
C VAL A 106 8.75 -2.27 -6.34
N ASP A 107 9.37 -2.50 -5.18
CA ASP A 107 10.27 -1.51 -4.58
C ASP A 107 11.54 -1.36 -5.42
N GLN A 108 12.07 -2.48 -5.93
CA GLN A 108 13.16 -2.47 -6.90
C GLN A 108 12.73 -1.74 -8.16
N LEU A 109 11.51 -1.90 -8.69
CA LEU A 109 10.95 -1.11 -9.79
C LEU A 109 10.72 0.35 -9.46
N ARG A 110 10.47 0.69 -8.21
CA ARG A 110 10.33 2.08 -7.80
C ARG A 110 11.70 2.74 -7.80
N LEU A 111 12.75 2.01 -7.41
CA LEU A 111 14.15 2.40 -7.54
C LEU A 111 14.60 2.39 -9.01
N ASP A 112 14.19 1.35 -9.73
CA ASP A 112 14.39 1.04 -11.14
C ASP A 112 13.28 1.62 -12.02
N TYR A 113 12.53 2.61 -11.55
CA TYR A 113 11.87 3.55 -12.45
C TYR A 113 12.94 4.49 -13.05
N VAL A 114 14.20 4.23 -12.70
CA VAL A 114 15.42 4.50 -13.46
C VAL A 114 15.73 3.43 -14.56
N ARG A 115 15.18 2.19 -14.56
CA ARG A 115 15.21 1.10 -15.62
C ARG A 115 14.38 -0.21 -15.35
N PHE A 116 13.23 -0.43 -16.01
CA PHE A 116 12.16 -1.44 -15.76
C PHE A 116 12.32 -2.98 -16.08
N LYS A 117 11.62 -3.87 -15.30
CA LYS A 117 10.91 -5.17 -15.67
C LYS A 117 10.04 -5.81 -14.51
N THR A 118 8.70 -6.04 -14.63
CA THR A 118 7.87 -6.86 -13.67
C THR A 118 6.76 -7.77 -14.24
N ASP A 119 6.53 -7.79 -15.55
CA ASP A 119 5.33 -8.41 -16.13
C ASP A 119 5.20 -9.94 -15.89
N SER A 120 6.30 -10.64 -15.60
CA SER A 120 6.33 -12.11 -15.47
C SER A 120 5.86 -12.67 -14.12
N LEU A 121 5.37 -11.84 -13.19
CA LEU A 121 5.15 -12.23 -11.79
C LEU A 121 3.68 -12.18 -11.35
N LEU A 122 2.78 -11.73 -12.23
CA LEU A 122 1.34 -11.66 -11.94
C LEU A 122 0.66 -12.86 -12.60
N THR A 123 0.10 -13.77 -11.79
CA THR A 123 -0.66 -14.92 -12.32
C THR A 123 -2.17 -14.71 -12.17
N PRO A 124 -3.00 -15.08 -13.16
CA PRO A 124 -4.45 -14.83 -13.14
C PRO A 124 -5.23 -15.50 -12.00
N GLU A 125 -4.72 -16.61 -11.43
CA GLU A 125 -5.45 -17.40 -10.43
C GLU A 125 -5.20 -17.00 -8.96
N GLN A 126 -4.39 -15.96 -8.67
CA GLN A 126 -4.06 -15.59 -7.30
C GLN A 126 -5.13 -14.70 -6.65
N LYS A 127 -5.34 -14.87 -5.34
CA LYS A 127 -6.21 -14.01 -4.51
C LYS A 127 -5.55 -12.65 -4.31
N LEU A 128 -6.35 -11.58 -4.25
CA LEU A 128 -5.88 -10.21 -4.02
C LEU A 128 -4.91 -10.15 -2.83
N SER A 129 -3.76 -9.52 -3.05
CA SER A 129 -2.66 -9.38 -2.11
C SER A 129 -2.09 -7.95 -2.12
N ILE A 130 -1.16 -7.70 -1.20
CA ILE A 130 -0.38 -6.47 -1.17
C ILE A 130 0.40 -6.21 -2.47
N ALA A 131 0.80 -7.26 -3.19
CA ALA A 131 1.54 -7.17 -4.44
C ALA A 131 0.72 -6.46 -5.53
N ASP A 132 -0.55 -6.82 -5.63
CA ASP A 132 -1.48 -6.30 -6.64
C ASP A 132 -1.74 -4.79 -6.40
N LEU A 133 -1.93 -4.42 -5.13
CA LEU A 133 -2.05 -3.01 -4.70
C LEU A 133 -0.79 -2.21 -5.03
N ALA A 134 0.39 -2.75 -4.73
CA ALA A 134 1.66 -2.09 -4.98
C ALA A 134 1.93 -1.89 -6.48
N VAL A 135 1.66 -2.91 -7.29
CA VAL A 135 1.76 -2.82 -8.75
C VAL A 135 0.79 -1.77 -9.29
N ALA A 136 -0.48 -1.81 -8.89
CA ALA A 136 -1.49 -0.88 -9.40
C ALA A 136 -1.18 0.59 -9.06
N ASP A 137 -0.72 0.90 -7.84
CA ASP A 137 -0.27 2.24 -7.43
C ASP A 137 0.89 2.75 -8.32
N VAL A 138 1.91 1.91 -8.49
CA VAL A 138 3.09 2.24 -9.26
C VAL A 138 2.74 2.47 -10.73
N LEU A 139 1.91 1.61 -11.33
CA LEU A 139 1.43 1.78 -12.72
C LEU A 139 0.57 3.05 -12.89
N ASP A 140 -0.23 3.42 -11.89
CA ASP A 140 -1.05 4.64 -11.91
C ASP A 140 -0.19 5.91 -11.93
N THR A 141 0.96 5.89 -11.27
CA THR A 141 1.95 6.96 -11.35
C THR A 141 2.57 7.04 -12.74
N PHE A 142 2.93 5.90 -13.32
CA PHE A 142 3.58 5.85 -14.63
C PHE A 142 2.67 6.26 -15.78
N ILE A 143 1.39 5.90 -15.74
CA ILE A 143 0.41 6.33 -16.74
C ILE A 143 0.19 7.85 -16.71
N LYS A 144 0.22 8.47 -15.52
CA LYS A 144 0.11 9.94 -15.42
C LYS A 144 1.25 10.65 -16.13
N GLU A 145 2.47 10.12 -16.07
CA GLU A 145 3.65 10.70 -16.70
C GLU A 145 3.80 10.31 -18.17
N ASN A 146 3.48 9.07 -18.52
CA ASN A 146 3.49 8.54 -19.87
C ASN A 146 2.26 7.66 -20.11
N PRO A 147 1.17 8.20 -20.68
CA PRO A 147 -0.06 7.47 -20.92
C PRO A 147 0.10 6.22 -21.81
N SER A 148 1.16 6.16 -22.61
CA SER A 148 1.44 5.04 -23.51
C SER A 148 2.30 3.92 -22.90
N VAL A 149 2.77 4.09 -21.65
CA VAL A 149 3.74 3.19 -21.00
C VAL A 149 3.26 1.74 -20.93
N LEU A 150 1.94 1.51 -20.91
CA LEU A 150 1.35 0.17 -20.85
C LEU A 150 0.85 -0.37 -22.19
N ASN A 151 1.02 0.35 -23.31
CA ASN A 151 0.51 -0.08 -24.62
C ASN A 151 1.08 -1.45 -25.07
N SER A 152 2.28 -1.79 -24.60
CA SER A 152 2.92 -3.08 -24.88
C SER A 152 2.67 -4.14 -23.81
N TYR A 153 1.89 -3.83 -22.76
CA TYR A 153 1.71 -4.66 -21.56
C TYR A 153 0.21 -4.75 -21.17
N PRO A 154 -0.63 -5.42 -21.99
CA PRO A 154 -2.07 -5.51 -21.74
C PRO A 154 -2.41 -6.20 -20.42
N SER A 155 -1.64 -7.21 -20.02
CA SER A 155 -1.73 -7.89 -18.71
C SER A 155 -1.65 -6.90 -17.53
N LEU A 156 -0.67 -5.99 -17.56
CA LEU A 156 -0.50 -4.97 -16.52
C LEU A 156 -1.63 -3.94 -16.51
N SER A 157 -2.12 -3.56 -17.68
CA SER A 157 -3.26 -2.66 -17.82
C SER A 157 -4.53 -3.27 -17.21
N ASP A 158 -4.82 -4.53 -17.55
CA ASP A 158 -5.99 -5.25 -17.04
C ASP A 158 -5.89 -5.48 -15.53
N HIS A 159 -4.69 -5.85 -15.04
CA HIS A 159 -4.43 -6.02 -13.62
C HIS A 159 -4.67 -4.72 -12.83
N LYS A 160 -4.11 -3.60 -13.31
CA LYS A 160 -4.37 -2.28 -12.71
C LYS A 160 -5.86 -1.96 -12.69
N ALA A 161 -6.57 -2.18 -13.80
CA ALA A 161 -7.99 -1.91 -13.89
C ALA A 161 -8.80 -2.74 -12.88
N MET A 162 -8.45 -4.02 -12.72
CA MET A 162 -9.06 -4.92 -11.74
C MET A 162 -8.86 -4.41 -10.30
N VAL A 163 -7.63 -4.07 -9.91
CA VAL A 163 -7.32 -3.56 -8.57
C VAL A 163 -7.98 -2.21 -8.31
N MET A 164 -7.90 -1.27 -9.26
CA MET A 164 -8.51 0.07 -9.12
C MET A 164 -10.05 0.03 -9.20
N GLY A 165 -10.63 -1.06 -9.70
CA GLY A 165 -12.07 -1.30 -9.75
C GLY A 165 -12.66 -1.93 -8.48
N LEU A 166 -11.84 -2.24 -7.47
CA LEU A 166 -12.30 -2.85 -6.23
C LEU A 166 -13.32 -1.96 -5.49
N PRO A 167 -14.51 -2.48 -5.12
CA PRO A 167 -15.53 -1.69 -4.41
C PRO A 167 -15.02 -1.06 -3.11
N GLN A 168 -14.10 -1.74 -2.41
CA GLN A 168 -13.47 -1.28 -1.18
C GLN A 168 -12.64 -0.01 -1.39
N LEU A 169 -12.09 0.20 -2.59
CA LEU A 169 -11.27 1.36 -2.93
C LEU A 169 -12.09 2.52 -3.51
N SER A 170 -13.33 2.28 -3.95
CA SER A 170 -14.14 3.27 -4.68
C SER A 170 -14.26 4.62 -3.98
N ASN A 171 -14.60 4.63 -2.68
CA ASN A 171 -14.75 5.86 -1.90
C ASN A 171 -13.41 6.61 -1.82
N TYR A 172 -12.33 5.92 -1.43
CA TYR A 172 -10.99 6.52 -1.34
C TYR A 172 -10.53 7.07 -2.70
N LEU A 173 -10.63 6.28 -3.77
CA LEU A 173 -10.20 6.70 -5.11
C LEU A 173 -10.99 7.90 -5.63
N SER A 174 -12.26 8.06 -5.22
CA SER A 174 -13.09 9.21 -5.60
C SER A 174 -12.76 10.51 -4.86
N CYS A 175 -12.19 10.41 -3.66
CA CYS A 175 -11.89 11.58 -2.81
C CYS A 175 -10.40 11.83 -2.57
N ARG A 176 -9.50 10.94 -3.02
CA ARG A 176 -8.05 11.13 -2.85
C ARG A 176 -7.58 12.37 -3.63
N PRO A 177 -6.65 13.17 -3.07
CA PRO A 177 -6.10 14.34 -3.76
C PRO A 177 -5.44 13.98 -5.09
N ASP A 178 -5.68 14.79 -6.13
CA ASP A 178 -4.97 14.64 -7.40
C ASP A 178 -3.58 15.27 -7.32
N THR A 179 -2.57 14.43 -7.14
CA THR A 179 -1.17 14.82 -7.00
C THR A 179 -0.35 14.36 -8.21
N LYS A 180 0.70 15.12 -8.54
CA LYS A 180 1.64 14.76 -9.62
C LYS A 180 2.36 13.44 -9.37
N LEU A 181 2.61 13.10 -8.10
CA LEU A 181 3.23 11.86 -7.64
C LEU A 181 2.28 11.06 -6.77
#